data_AF-A0A963IPK5-F1
#
_entry.id   AF-A0A963IPK5-F1
#
_cell.length_a   1.000
_cell.length_b   1.000
_cell.length_c   1.000
_cell.angle_alpha   90.00
_cell.angle_beta   90.00
_cell.angle_gamma   90.00
#
_symmetry.space_group_name_H-M   'P 1'
#
loop_
_entity.id
_entity.type
_entity.pdbx_description
1 polymer ?
#
loop_
_entity_poly.entity_id
_entity_poly.type
_entity_poly.pdbx_seq_one_letter_code
_entity_poly.pdbx_strand_id
1 'polypeptide(L)'
;MKFIDEARILVAAGDGGNGIASFRRDKYEPEGGPDGGDGGNGGSVHVVADRNVNTLIEYRYARRHRAQRGQNGGSSDCYGKRGTDLMLRVPVGTTIADVNSQEIVADLDVDGKTVLLAKGGRGGLGNIHFKSSINRTPRQCTRGEEGEQRELRLELRLLADVGLLGLPNAGKSTFLRAVSAA
;
A
#
# COMPACT_ATOMS: atom_id res chain seq x y z
N MET A 1 27.30 9.93 -8.94
CA MET A 1 25.93 9.86 -8.42
C MET A 1 25.00 10.35 -9.51
N LYS A 2 24.07 9.52 -9.97
CA LYS A 2 23.08 9.91 -10.99
C LYS A 2 21.83 10.35 -10.21
N PHE A 3 21.61 11.66 -10.10
CA PHE A 3 20.36 12.18 -9.57
C PHE A 3 19.27 11.83 -10.57
N ILE A 4 18.29 11.06 -10.12
CA ILE A 4 17.13 10.69 -10.92
C ILE A 4 15.95 11.33 -10.19
N ASP A 5 15.35 12.26 -10.91
CA ASP A 5 14.25 13.13 -10.55
C ASP A 5 12.89 12.54 -10.94
N GLU A 6 12.82 11.63 -11.93
CA GLU A 6 11.59 10.97 -12.34
C GLU A 6 11.67 9.43 -12.25
N ALA A 7 10.61 8.80 -11.72
CA ALA A 7 10.41 7.36 -11.74
C ALA A 7 8.95 6.99 -12.02
N ARG A 8 8.73 5.83 -12.64
CA ARG A 8 7.39 5.25 -12.84
C ARG A 8 7.30 3.92 -12.13
N ILE A 9 6.23 3.75 -11.36
CA ILE A 9 5.98 2.55 -10.58
C ILE A 9 4.56 2.05 -10.78
N LEU A 10 4.39 0.74 -10.66
CA LEU A 10 3.11 0.07 -10.53
C LEU A 10 2.91 -0.28 -9.05
N VAL A 11 1.90 0.35 -8.44
CA VAL A 11 1.46 0.00 -7.09
C VAL A 11 0.23 -0.89 -7.17
N ALA A 12 0.26 -1.99 -6.41
CA ALA A 12 -0.87 -2.90 -6.28
C ALA A 12 -1.13 -3.15 -4.80
N ALA A 13 -2.33 -2.82 -4.33
CA ALA A 13 -2.74 -3.19 -3.00
C ALA A 13 -2.96 -4.71 -2.90
N GLY A 14 -3.04 -5.21 -1.67
CA GLY A 14 -3.41 -6.59 -1.42
C GLY A 14 -4.89 -6.82 -1.72
N ASP A 15 -5.20 -7.96 -2.32
CA ASP A 15 -6.59 -8.37 -2.49
C ASP A 15 -7.16 -8.85 -1.15
N GLY A 16 -8.48 -8.79 -1.01
CA GLY A 16 -9.19 -9.40 0.11
C GLY A 16 -9.03 -10.93 0.11
N GLY A 17 -8.95 -11.48 1.32
CA GLY A 17 -9.13 -12.91 1.54
C GLY A 17 -10.55 -13.33 1.21
N ASN A 18 -10.75 -14.57 0.80
CA ASN A 18 -12.10 -15.10 0.55
C ASN A 18 -12.75 -15.51 1.88
N GLY A 19 -14.04 -15.24 2.03
CA GLY A 19 -14.85 -15.92 3.03
C GLY A 19 -15.04 -17.38 2.63
N ILE A 20 -15.32 -18.24 3.61
CA ILE A 20 -15.59 -19.66 3.33
C ILE A 20 -16.99 -20.06 3.76
N ALA A 21 -17.51 -21.11 3.14
CA ALA A 21 -18.71 -21.80 3.61
C ALA A 21 -18.29 -23.09 4.32
N SER A 22 -18.42 -23.10 5.64
CA SER A 22 -18.12 -24.27 6.49
C SER A 22 -19.27 -24.56 7.44
N PHE A 23 -19.35 -25.80 7.91
CA PHE A 23 -20.31 -26.25 8.91
C PHE A 23 -19.58 -27.03 10.00
N ARG A 24 -20.01 -26.86 11.24
CA ARG A 24 -19.48 -27.63 12.37
C ARG A 24 -19.76 -29.12 12.18
N ARG A 25 -18.77 -29.94 12.52
CA ARG A 25 -18.86 -31.41 12.46
C ARG A 25 -18.36 -32.00 13.76
N ASP A 26 -19.29 -32.25 14.69
CA ASP A 26 -19.01 -32.85 15.98
C ASP A 26 -19.58 -34.28 16.01
N LYS A 27 -18.85 -35.21 16.64
CA LYS A 27 -19.18 -36.66 16.64
C LYS A 27 -20.60 -36.99 17.13
N TYR A 28 -21.14 -36.15 18.02
CA TYR A 28 -22.46 -36.34 18.64
C TYR A 28 -23.50 -35.30 18.17
N GLU A 29 -23.16 -34.46 17.19
CA GLU A 29 -24.05 -33.43 16.65
C GLU A 29 -24.10 -33.55 15.12
N PRO A 30 -25.12 -34.26 14.57
CA PRO A 30 -25.19 -34.57 13.14
C PRO A 30 -25.45 -33.35 12.26
N GLU A 31 -26.08 -32.29 12.78
CA GLU A 31 -26.41 -31.06 12.06
C GLU A 31 -25.82 -29.82 12.75
N GLY A 32 -24.51 -29.64 12.60
CA GLY A 32 -23.83 -28.45 13.09
C GLY A 32 -24.22 -27.18 12.31
N GLY A 33 -24.29 -26.06 13.02
CA GLY A 33 -24.51 -24.75 12.41
C GLY A 33 -23.37 -24.30 11.49
N PRO A 34 -23.59 -23.25 10.68
CA PRO A 34 -22.53 -22.65 9.85
C PRO A 34 -21.41 -22.07 10.74
N ASP A 35 -20.15 -22.31 10.38
CA ASP A 35 -18.94 -21.85 11.09
C ASP A 35 -17.83 -21.35 10.16
N GLY A 36 -18.18 -20.96 8.93
CA GLY A 36 -17.22 -20.40 7.99
C GLY A 36 -16.90 -18.95 8.32
N GLY A 37 -15.63 -18.68 8.63
CA GLY A 37 -15.13 -17.34 8.91
C GLY A 37 -14.96 -16.46 7.67
N ASP A 38 -14.80 -15.17 7.91
CA ASP A 38 -14.55 -14.16 6.88
C ASP A 38 -13.10 -14.17 6.43
N GLY A 39 -12.87 -13.71 5.20
CA GLY A 39 -11.53 -13.38 4.73
C GLY A 39 -11.00 -12.11 5.39
N GLY A 40 -9.68 -12.04 5.56
CA GLY A 40 -9.00 -10.83 6.02
C GLY A 40 -8.93 -9.77 4.93
N ASN A 41 -8.88 -8.49 5.33
CA ASN A 41 -8.65 -7.40 4.39
C ASN A 41 -7.24 -7.48 3.77
N GLY A 42 -7.10 -7.04 2.53
CA GLY A 42 -5.80 -6.86 1.90
C GLY A 42 -5.01 -5.71 2.51
N GLY A 43 -3.68 -5.79 2.42
CA GLY A 43 -2.79 -4.70 2.82
C GLY A 43 -2.92 -3.52 1.86
N SER A 44 -2.80 -2.31 2.38
CA SER A 44 -2.80 -1.08 1.60
C SER A 44 -1.38 -0.64 1.24
N VAL A 45 -1.22 0.15 0.19
CA VAL A 45 0.06 0.76 -0.16
C VAL A 45 0.04 2.23 0.24
N HIS A 46 0.98 2.61 1.08
CA HIS A 46 1.19 3.97 1.54
C HIS A 46 2.54 4.48 1.05
N VAL A 47 2.63 5.78 0.90
CA VAL A 47 3.88 6.49 0.70
C VAL A 47 4.16 7.38 1.89
N VAL A 48 5.41 7.46 2.30
CA VAL A 48 5.89 8.31 3.38
C VAL A 48 7.06 9.15 2.90
N ALA A 49 7.01 10.44 3.17
CA ALA A 49 8.13 11.35 2.93
C ALA A 49 9.21 11.13 3.99
N ASP A 50 10.47 11.07 3.58
CA ASP A 50 11.59 10.85 4.49
C ASP A 50 12.80 11.68 4.09
N ARG A 51 13.29 12.50 5.02
CA ARG A 51 14.50 13.33 4.88
C ARG A 51 15.78 12.54 4.64
N ASN A 52 15.83 11.27 5.02
CA ASN A 52 17.02 10.43 4.83
C ASN A 52 17.10 9.86 3.40
N VAL A 53 16.01 9.95 2.64
CA VAL A 53 15.95 9.48 1.25
C VAL A 53 16.14 10.66 0.32
N ASN A 54 17.16 10.62 -0.54
CA ASN A 54 17.53 11.76 -1.39
C ASN A 54 17.26 11.52 -2.89
N THR A 55 16.99 10.29 -3.30
CA THR A 55 16.90 9.92 -4.73
C THR A 55 15.78 8.93 -4.98
N LEU A 56 15.14 8.99 -6.16
CA LEU A 56 14.13 8.02 -6.60
C LEU A 56 14.71 6.80 -7.33
N ILE A 57 16.02 6.56 -7.19
CA ILE A 57 16.72 5.52 -7.95
C ILE A 57 16.21 4.11 -7.66
N GLU A 58 15.81 3.82 -6.41
CA GLU A 58 15.30 2.50 -5.99
C GLU A 58 14.03 2.12 -6.77
N TYR A 59 13.15 3.10 -6.99
CA TYR A 59 11.89 2.95 -7.73
C TYR A 59 12.08 2.69 -9.22
N ARG A 60 13.25 3.02 -9.78
CA ARG A 60 13.58 2.70 -11.17
C ARG A 60 13.92 1.23 -11.37
N TYR A 61 14.57 0.61 -10.37
CA TYR A 61 14.95 -0.79 -10.39
C TYR A 61 13.77 -1.68 -9.96
N ALA A 62 13.12 -1.32 -8.85
CA ALA A 62 11.93 -2.00 -8.36
C ALA A 62 10.68 -1.27 -8.87
N ARG A 63 10.21 -1.63 -10.08
CA ARG A 63 9.03 -0.96 -10.67
C ARG A 63 7.70 -1.42 -10.11
N ARG A 64 7.62 -2.62 -9.50
CA ARG A 64 6.37 -3.21 -9.03
C ARG A 64 6.39 -3.34 -7.51
N HIS A 65 5.42 -2.70 -6.87
CA HIS A 65 5.25 -2.68 -5.43
C HIS A 65 3.89 -3.26 -5.08
N ARG A 66 3.86 -4.41 -4.40
CA ARG A 66 2.61 -5.10 -4.05
C ARG A 66 2.48 -5.29 -2.55
N ALA A 67 1.37 -4.86 -1.97
CA ALA A 67 1.03 -5.15 -0.57
C ALA A 67 0.51 -6.59 -0.41
N GLN A 68 0.53 -7.10 0.82
CA GLN A 68 0.18 -8.50 1.06
C GLN A 68 -1.33 -8.75 0.92
N ARG A 69 -1.71 -9.85 0.27
CA ARG A 69 -3.10 -10.31 0.21
C ARG A 69 -3.61 -10.71 1.60
N GLY A 70 -4.88 -10.45 1.88
CA GLY A 70 -5.56 -10.97 3.08
C GLY A 70 -5.68 -12.49 3.07
N GLN A 71 -5.62 -13.12 4.24
CA GLN A 71 -5.80 -14.56 4.34
C GLN A 71 -7.27 -14.94 4.18
N ASN A 72 -7.55 -16.11 3.62
CA ASN A 72 -8.92 -16.61 3.55
C ASN A 72 -9.46 -16.94 4.96
N GLY A 73 -10.78 -16.95 5.10
CA GLY A 73 -11.44 -17.50 6.28
C GLY A 73 -11.15 -19.00 6.44
N GLY A 74 -11.31 -19.48 7.68
CA GLY A 74 -11.18 -20.88 8.07
C GLY A 74 -12.49 -21.41 8.66
N SER A 75 -12.54 -22.72 8.90
CA SER A 75 -13.61 -23.35 9.65
C SER A 75 -13.53 -22.97 11.13
N SER A 76 -14.57 -23.29 11.90
CA SER A 76 -14.61 -23.04 13.33
C SER A 76 -14.52 -21.56 13.70
N ASP A 77 -15.28 -20.72 12.99
CA ASP A 77 -15.35 -19.28 13.18
C ASP A 77 -13.98 -18.57 13.05
N CYS A 78 -13.06 -19.17 12.29
CA CYS A 78 -11.71 -18.66 12.12
C CYS A 78 -11.67 -17.56 11.04
N TYR A 79 -11.51 -16.32 11.48
CA TYR A 79 -11.37 -15.16 10.58
C TYR A 79 -9.95 -15.03 10.02
N GLY A 80 -9.87 -14.75 8.72
CA GLY A 80 -8.60 -14.55 8.01
C GLY A 80 -7.84 -13.32 8.52
N LYS A 81 -6.52 -13.44 8.65
CA LYS A 81 -5.65 -12.31 9.02
C LYS A 81 -5.61 -11.25 7.92
N ARG A 82 -5.55 -9.99 8.33
CA ARG A 82 -5.29 -8.85 7.44
C ARG A 82 -3.90 -8.96 6.82
N GLY A 83 -3.78 -8.62 5.54
CA GLY A 83 -2.50 -8.50 4.85
C GLY A 83 -1.69 -7.31 5.38
N THR A 84 -0.37 -7.48 5.46
CA THR A 84 0.56 -6.40 5.84
C THR A 84 0.56 -5.29 4.80
N ASP A 85 0.45 -4.04 5.29
CA ASP A 85 0.54 -2.83 4.46
C ASP A 85 1.98 -2.63 3.94
N LEU A 86 2.11 -2.00 2.78
CA LEU A 86 3.40 -1.67 2.18
C LEU A 86 3.68 -0.17 2.32
N MET A 87 4.79 0.18 2.97
CA MET A 87 5.23 1.57 3.13
C MET A 87 6.36 1.87 2.13
N LEU A 88 6.12 2.81 1.23
CA LEU A 88 7.11 3.30 0.25
C LEU A 88 7.74 4.60 0.77
N ARG A 89 9.05 4.63 0.98
CA ARG A 89 9.77 5.82 1.48
C ARG A 89 10.33 6.62 0.30
N VAL A 90 9.91 7.87 0.16
CA VAL A 90 10.37 8.77 -0.91
C VAL A 90 11.00 10.04 -0.32
N PRO A 91 11.85 10.74 -1.09
CA PRO A 91 12.37 12.03 -0.65
C PRO A 91 11.26 13.05 -0.38
N VAL A 92 11.51 13.96 0.57
CA VAL A 92 10.66 15.14 0.77
C VAL A 92 10.71 16.02 -0.50
N GLY A 93 9.56 16.53 -0.93
CA GLY A 93 9.37 17.25 -2.19
C GLY A 93 8.96 16.37 -3.37
N THR A 94 8.63 15.09 -3.13
CA THR A 94 8.14 14.19 -4.17
C THR A 94 6.66 14.44 -4.46
N THR A 95 6.34 14.78 -5.71
CA THR A 95 4.98 14.84 -6.23
C THR A 95 4.66 13.52 -6.94
N ILE A 96 3.46 13.00 -6.72
CA ILE A 96 3.01 11.71 -7.25
C ILE A 96 1.74 11.97 -8.07
N ALA A 97 1.79 11.57 -9.34
CA ALA A 97 0.67 11.69 -10.27
C ALA A 97 0.29 10.33 -10.85
N ASP A 98 -0.99 10.13 -11.13
CA ASP A 98 -1.45 8.96 -11.88
C ASP A 98 -1.03 9.08 -13.35
N VAL A 99 -0.48 8.01 -13.91
CA VAL A 99 0.02 8.02 -15.30
C VAL A 99 -1.13 8.13 -16.30
N ASN A 100 -2.31 7.60 -15.99
CA ASN A 100 -3.44 7.56 -16.90
C ASN A 100 -4.24 8.87 -16.85
N SER A 101 -4.59 9.34 -15.64
CA SER A 101 -5.41 10.56 -15.50
C SER A 101 -4.60 11.86 -15.45
N GLN A 102 -3.27 11.77 -15.24
CA GLN A 102 -2.38 12.91 -14.97
C GLN A 102 -2.77 13.72 -13.71
N GLU A 103 -3.70 13.21 -12.90
CA GLU A 103 -4.11 13.85 -11.66
C GLU A 103 -3.02 13.68 -10.59
N ILE A 104 -2.74 14.76 -9.85
CA ILE A 104 -1.82 14.72 -8.71
C ILE A 104 -2.51 13.98 -7.56
N VAL A 105 -2.04 12.76 -7.29
CA VAL A 105 -2.56 11.90 -6.22
C VAL A 105 -2.04 12.35 -4.86
N ALA A 106 -0.77 12.78 -4.79
CA ALA A 106 -0.15 13.21 -3.55
C ALA A 106 0.99 14.20 -3.80
N ASP A 107 1.18 15.11 -2.85
CA ASP A 107 2.37 15.97 -2.78
C ASP A 107 2.98 15.84 -1.37
N LEU A 108 4.25 15.44 -1.30
CA LEU A 108 4.94 15.07 -0.06
C LEU A 108 5.90 16.18 0.36
N ASP A 109 5.35 17.28 0.83
CA ASP A 109 6.04 18.53 1.19
C ASP A 109 6.73 18.53 2.55
N VAL A 110 6.27 17.70 3.49
CA VAL A 110 6.79 17.63 4.87
C VAL A 110 7.30 16.23 5.19
N ASP A 111 8.39 16.15 5.93
CA ASP A 111 8.94 14.91 6.48
C ASP A 111 7.90 14.13 7.31
N GLY A 112 7.85 12.82 7.14
CA GLY A 112 6.89 11.94 7.80
C GLY A 112 5.45 12.02 7.26
N LYS A 113 5.15 12.92 6.31
CA LYS A 113 3.84 12.97 5.66
C LYS A 113 3.55 11.64 4.99
N THR A 114 2.43 11.03 5.36
CA THR A 114 2.02 9.71 4.88
C THR A 114 0.72 9.82 4.12
N VAL A 115 0.68 9.25 2.91
CA VAL A 115 -0.50 9.27 2.03
C VAL A 115 -0.82 7.85 1.56
N LEU A 116 -2.11 7.51 1.48
CA LEU A 116 -2.58 6.26 0.91
C LEU A 116 -2.53 6.35 -0.63
N LEU A 117 -1.77 5.47 -1.28
CA LEU A 117 -1.68 5.42 -2.73
C LEU A 117 -2.64 4.41 -3.36
N ALA A 118 -2.82 3.26 -2.72
CA ALA A 118 -3.73 2.22 -3.18
C ALA A 118 -4.36 1.52 -1.99
N LYS A 119 -5.69 1.46 -1.96
CA LYS A 119 -6.46 0.82 -0.89
C LYS A 119 -6.52 -0.69 -1.06
N GLY A 120 -6.28 -1.42 0.03
CA GLY A 120 -6.45 -2.87 0.09
C GLY A 120 -7.90 -3.30 -0.11
N GLY A 121 -8.10 -4.44 -0.78
CA GLY A 121 -9.40 -5.02 -1.01
C GLY A 121 -10.06 -5.50 0.29
N ARG A 122 -11.39 -5.42 0.38
CA ARG A 122 -12.14 -5.89 1.55
C ARG A 122 -12.20 -7.42 1.57
N GLY A 123 -12.14 -8.00 2.76
CA GLY A 123 -12.33 -9.43 2.97
C GLY A 123 -13.74 -9.90 2.58
N GLY A 124 -13.82 -11.10 2.03
CA GLY A 124 -15.09 -11.75 1.71
C GLY A 124 -15.79 -12.28 2.97
N LEU A 125 -17.11 -12.34 2.93
CA LEU A 125 -17.97 -12.79 4.02
C LEU A 125 -18.09 -14.32 3.99
N GLY A 126 -17.88 -14.94 5.15
CA GLY A 126 -18.17 -16.35 5.38
C GLY A 126 -19.68 -16.63 5.45
N ASN A 127 -20.04 -17.90 5.46
CA ASN A 127 -21.46 -18.29 5.45
C ASN A 127 -22.23 -17.90 6.71
N ILE A 128 -21.55 -17.62 7.82
CA ILE A 128 -22.17 -17.17 9.09
C ILE A 128 -23.01 -15.91 8.87
N HIS A 129 -22.56 -14.97 8.04
CA HIS A 129 -23.27 -13.70 7.78
C HIS A 129 -24.55 -13.85 6.97
N PHE A 130 -24.73 -14.99 6.29
CA PHE A 130 -25.91 -15.27 5.47
C PHE A 130 -27.00 -16.02 6.26
N LYS A 131 -26.76 -16.29 7.55
CA LYS A 131 -27.71 -16.99 8.42
C LYS A 131 -28.88 -16.06 8.77
N SER A 132 -30.09 -16.53 8.54
CA SER A 132 -31.32 -15.84 8.95
C SER A 132 -32.33 -16.82 9.54
N SER A 133 -33.44 -16.30 10.09
CA SER A 133 -34.51 -17.13 10.66
C SER A 133 -35.09 -18.14 9.65
N ILE A 134 -35.07 -17.76 8.37
CA ILE A 134 -35.52 -18.56 7.22
C ILE A 134 -34.39 -19.37 6.56
N ASN A 135 -33.14 -18.89 6.59
CA ASN A 135 -31.98 -19.55 6.00
C ASN A 135 -30.98 -19.98 7.10
N ARG A 136 -31.24 -21.13 7.73
CA ARG A 136 -30.46 -21.61 8.89
C ARG A 136 -29.12 -22.24 8.51
N THR A 137 -28.99 -22.77 7.28
CA THR A 137 -27.80 -23.46 6.78
C THR A 137 -27.32 -22.85 5.45
N PRO A 138 -26.90 -21.57 5.45
CA PRO A 138 -26.40 -20.92 4.26
C PRO A 138 -25.13 -21.61 3.74
N ARG A 139 -25.09 -21.89 2.44
CA ARG A 139 -23.90 -22.37 1.71
C ARG A 139 -23.22 -21.26 0.89
N GLN A 140 -23.71 -20.04 1.03
CA GLN A 140 -23.21 -18.87 0.32
C GLN A 140 -22.03 -18.26 1.08
N CYS A 141 -21.01 -17.81 0.35
CA CYS A 141 -19.91 -17.01 0.85
C CYS A 141 -19.50 -16.02 -0.24
N THR A 142 -18.93 -14.87 0.12
CA THR A 142 -18.38 -13.93 -0.88
C THR A 142 -16.87 -14.07 -1.00
N ARG A 143 -16.37 -13.77 -2.20
CA ARG A 143 -14.94 -13.62 -2.45
C ARG A 143 -14.47 -12.28 -1.92
N GLY A 144 -13.18 -12.18 -1.61
CA GLY A 144 -12.56 -10.90 -1.30
C GLY A 144 -12.59 -9.97 -2.50
N GLU A 145 -12.70 -8.67 -2.23
CA GLU A 145 -12.60 -7.63 -3.26
C GLU A 145 -11.16 -7.51 -3.74
N GLU A 146 -10.98 -7.12 -4.99
CA GLU A 146 -9.65 -6.85 -5.55
C GLU A 146 -9.07 -5.57 -4.94
N GLY A 147 -7.76 -5.57 -4.70
CA GLY A 147 -7.06 -4.37 -4.24
C GLY A 147 -6.94 -3.34 -5.36
N GLU A 148 -6.89 -2.05 -5.00
CA GLU A 148 -6.64 -1.00 -5.99
C GLU A 148 -5.25 -1.18 -6.64
N GLN A 149 -5.18 -0.95 -7.94
CA GLN A 149 -3.94 -0.98 -8.70
C GLN A 149 -3.83 0.32 -9.49
N ARG A 150 -2.67 0.97 -9.42
CA ARG A 150 -2.41 2.23 -10.11
C ARG A 150 -0.99 2.26 -10.67
N GLU A 151 -0.84 2.87 -11.82
CA GLU A 151 0.47 3.23 -12.36
C GLU A 151 0.73 4.69 -12.02
N LEU A 152 1.80 4.94 -11.27
CA LEU A 152 2.12 6.24 -10.70
C LEU A 152 3.46 6.73 -11.23
N ARG A 153 3.50 8.03 -11.53
CA ARG A 153 4.72 8.77 -11.83
C ARG A 153 5.12 9.57 -10.59
N LEU A 154 6.35 9.34 -10.12
CA LEU A 154 6.97 10.12 -9.07
C LEU A 154 7.91 11.14 -9.71
N GLU A 155 7.77 12.40 -9.31
CA GLU A 155 8.66 13.49 -9.69
C GLU A 155 9.17 14.15 -8.42
N LEU A 156 10.49 14.16 -8.24
CA LEU A 156 11.13 14.90 -7.17
C LEU A 156 11.30 16.35 -7.62
N ARG A 157 10.60 17.29 -6.97
CA ARG A 157 10.87 18.71 -7.15
C ARG A 157 12.25 19.01 -6.56
N LEU A 158 13.25 19.12 -7.43
CA LEU A 158 14.62 19.40 -7.04
C LEU A 158 14.72 20.77 -6.35
N LEU A 159 15.46 20.78 -5.24
CA LEU A 159 15.71 21.94 -4.36
C LEU A 159 16.81 22.90 -4.86
N ALA A 160 17.53 22.56 -5.94
CA ALA A 160 18.64 23.39 -6.40
C ALA A 160 18.26 24.18 -7.64
N ASP A 161 17.77 25.41 -7.44
CA ASP A 161 17.70 26.41 -8.50
C ASP A 161 19.11 26.80 -9.00
N VAL A 162 20.13 26.65 -8.14
CA VAL A 162 21.52 27.06 -8.40
C VAL A 162 22.52 25.99 -7.93
N GLY A 163 23.39 25.55 -8.84
CA GLY A 163 24.49 24.64 -8.55
C GLY A 163 25.86 25.36 -8.57
N LEU A 164 26.67 25.18 -7.53
CA LEU A 164 28.02 25.76 -7.45
C LEU A 164 29.06 24.81 -8.08
N LEU A 165 29.61 25.19 -9.23
CA LEU A 165 30.71 24.49 -9.90
C LEU A 165 32.04 25.20 -9.61
N GLY A 166 33.12 24.44 -9.40
CA GLY A 166 34.44 25.01 -9.14
C GLY A 166 35.48 23.98 -8.75
N LEU A 167 36.75 24.38 -8.74
CA LEU A 167 37.88 23.55 -8.36
C LEU A 167 37.77 23.03 -6.91
N PRO A 168 38.49 21.95 -6.55
CA PRO A 168 38.69 21.58 -5.15
C PRO A 168 39.20 22.80 -4.36
N ASN A 169 38.65 23.05 -3.18
CA ASN A 169 38.95 24.21 -2.33
C ASN A 169 38.55 25.60 -2.87
N ALA A 170 37.71 25.69 -3.90
CA ALA A 170 37.14 26.97 -4.38
C ALA A 170 36.18 27.66 -3.39
N GLY A 171 36.18 27.28 -2.11
CA GLY A 171 35.33 27.87 -1.07
C GLY A 171 33.85 27.54 -1.19
N LYS A 172 33.43 26.61 -2.07
CA LYS A 172 32.00 26.28 -2.32
C LYS A 172 31.20 26.00 -1.05
N SER A 173 31.73 25.16 -0.16
CA SER A 173 31.07 24.82 1.12
C SER A 173 31.08 25.98 2.11
N THR A 174 32.14 26.79 2.10
CA THR A 174 32.26 28.00 2.94
C THR A 174 31.27 29.07 2.50
N PHE A 175 31.11 29.27 1.20
CA PHE A 175 30.12 30.16 0.61
C PHE A 175 28.71 29.71 0.97
N LEU A 176 28.37 28.43 0.76
CA LEU A 176 27.08 27.86 1.18
C LEU A 176 26.81 28.13 2.67
N ARG A 177 27.78 27.87 3.56
CA ARG A 177 27.63 28.17 4.99
C ARG A 177 27.42 29.65 5.30
N ALA A 178 28.03 30.55 4.53
CA ALA A 178 27.93 31.99 4.74
C ALA A 178 26.60 32.57 4.23
N VAL A 179 26.02 31.99 3.17
CA VAL A 179 24.76 32.47 2.58
C VAL A 179 23.52 31.68 3.03
N SER A 180 23.70 30.47 3.55
CA SER A 180 22.61 29.71 4.16
C SER A 180 22.24 30.34 5.50
N ALA A 181 21.04 30.92 5.57
CA ALA A 181 20.40 31.28 6.83
C ALA A 181 20.02 30.00 7.58
N ALA A 182 21.00 29.41 8.26
CA ALA A 182 20.84 28.30 9.19
C ALA A 182 21.45 28.70 10.54
#